data_AF-A0A2N2Y6R5-F1
#
_entry.id   AF-A0A2N2Y6R5-F1
#
_cell.length_a   1.000
_cell.length_b   1.000
_cell.length_c   1.000
_cell.angle_alpha   90.00
_cell.angle_beta   90.00
_cell.angle_gamma   90.00
#
_symmetry.space_group_name_H-M   'P 1'
#
loop_
_entity.id
_entity.type
_entity.pdbx_description
1 polymer ?
#
loop_
_entity_poly.entity_id
_entity_poly.type
_entity_poly.pdbx_seq_one_letter_code
_entity_poly.pdbx_strand_id
1 'polypeptide(L)' 'MLLASIDIGSNAARLLFANAAMVDGRSRVDKVELVRVPLRLGEEVFNTGMIPRHKINELITSMKAFKLLIDL' A
#
# COMPACT_ATOMS: atom_id res chain seq x y z
N MET A 1 -10.08 16.41 -3.97
CA MET A 1 -10.48 15.33 -3.05
C MET A 1 -9.22 14.61 -2.60
N LEU A 2 -9.00 14.47 -1.30
CA LEU A 2 -7.94 13.62 -0.78
C LEU A 2 -8.37 12.15 -0.92
N LEU A 3 -7.53 11.34 -1.53
CA LEU A 3 -7.73 9.92 -1.77
C LEU A 3 -6.58 9.12 -1.18
N ALA A 4 -6.89 7.89 -0.78
CA ALA A 4 -5.91 6.89 -0.37
C ALA A 4 -5.96 5.67 -1.29
N SER A 5 -4.81 5.09 -1.62
CA SER A 5 -4.72 3.80 -2.32
C SER A 5 -3.67 2.90 -1.69
N ILE A 6 -3.98 1.61 -1.60
CA ILE A 6 -3.05 0.60 -1.11
C ILE A 6 -2.63 -0.30 -2.28
N ASP A 7 -1.32 -0.43 -2.47
CA ASP A 7 -0.68 -1.33 -3.45
C ASP A 7 0.09 -2.42 -2.69
N ILE A 8 -0.20 -3.70 -2.93
CA ILE A 8 0.44 -4.83 -2.25
C ILE A 8 1.28 -5.60 -3.28
N GLY A 9 2.58 -5.31 -3.31
CA GLY A 9 3.54 -6.00 -4.16
C GLY A 9 4.26 -7.16 -3.47
N SER A 10 4.89 -8.01 -4.26
CA SER A 10 5.73 -9.13 -3.77
C SER A 10 6.94 -8.67 -2.94
N ASN A 11 7.38 -7.43 -3.10
CA ASN A 11 8.50 -6.86 -2.32
C ASN A 11 8.04 -5.87 -1.24
N ALA A 12 7.05 -5.04 -1.52
CA ALA A 12 6.58 -4.03 -0.58
C ALA A 12 5.08 -3.76 -0.74
N ALA A 13 4.42 -3.44 0.37
CA ALA A 13 3.14 -2.78 0.36
C ALA A 13 3.33 -1.26 0.45
N ARG A 14 2.45 -0.49 -0.18
CA ARG A 14 2.48 0.97 -0.20
C ARG A 14 1.11 1.52 0.13
N LEU A 15 1.07 2.61 0.89
CA LEU A 15 -0.10 3.47 1.08
C LEU A 15 0.22 4.83 0.46
N LEU A 16 -0.54 5.22 -0.54
CA LEU A 16 -0.43 6.51 -1.22
C LEU A 16 -1.60 7.39 -0.76
N PHE A 17 -1.29 8.59 -0.28
CA PHE A 17 -2.25 9.68 -0.19
C PHE A 17 -2.04 10.64 -1.36
N ALA A 18 -3.11 11.03 -2.04
CA ALA A 18 -3.04 11.92 -3.18
C ALA A 18 -4.24 12.86 -3.26
N ASN A 19 -4.02 14.10 -3.68
CA ASN A 19 -5.07 15.03 -4.03
C ASN A 19 -5.47 14.82 -5.49
N ALA A 20 -6.70 14.36 -5.72
CA ALA A 20 -7.30 14.27 -7.05
C ALA A 20 -8.24 15.46 -7.28
N ALA A 21 -8.06 16.16 -8.40
CA ALA A 21 -8.88 17.29 -8.81
C ALA A 21 -8.99 17.39 -10.33
N MET A 22 -10.01 18.10 -10.81
CA MET A 22 -10.10 18.52 -12.21
C MET A 22 -9.47 19.91 -12.34
N VAL A 23 -8.47 20.05 -13.21
CA VAL A 23 -7.80 21.31 -13.51
C VAL A 23 -7.79 21.47 -15.03
N ASP A 24 -8.33 22.59 -15.53
CA ASP A 24 -8.43 22.89 -16.97
C ASP A 24 -9.06 21.77 -17.80
N GLY A 25 -10.12 21.15 -17.26
CA GLY A 25 -10.83 20.04 -17.90
C GLY A 25 -10.06 18.71 -17.91
N ARG A 26 -8.91 18.62 -17.23
CA ARG A 26 -8.10 17.41 -17.12
C ARG A 26 -8.05 16.91 -15.68
N SER A 27 -8.01 15.59 -15.51
CA SER A 27 -7.74 14.99 -14.20
C SER A 27 -6.29 15.21 -13.82
N ARG A 28 -6.06 15.74 -12.63
CA ARG A 28 -4.75 15.93 -12.01
C ARG A 28 -4.72 15.21 -10.67
N VAL A 29 -3.66 14.44 -10.46
CA VAL A 29 -3.40 13.71 -9.20
C VAL A 29 -2.05 14.16 -8.66
N ASP A 30 -2.08 14.91 -7.57
CA ASP A 30 -0.88 15.36 -6.88
C ASP A 30 -0.60 14.42 -5.70
N LYS A 31 0.57 13.76 -5.71
CA LYS A 31 1.01 12.91 -4.60
C LYS A 31 1.21 13.77 -3.34
N VAL A 32 0.58 13.38 -2.25
CA VAL A 32 0.74 14.00 -0.93
C VAL A 32 1.80 13.24 -0.14
N GLU A 33 1.60 11.95 0.05
CA GLU A 33 2.49 11.11 0.87
C GLU A 33 2.53 9.68 0.32
N LEU A 34 3.66 8.99 0.48
CA LEU A 34 3.81 7.60 0.05
C LEU A 34 4.54 6.79 1.13
N VAL A 35 3.75 6.09 1.95
CA VAL A 35 4.27 5.19 2.97
C VAL A 35 4.61 3.84 2.33
N ARG A 36 5.81 3.31 2.60
CA ARG A 36 6.28 2.03 2.07
C ARG A 36 6.65 1.08 3.20
N VAL A 37 6.07 -0.13 3.19
CA VAL A 37 6.40 -1.22 4.11
C VAL A 37 7.06 -2.37 3.35
N PRO A 38 8.34 -2.70 3.64
CA PRO A 38 9.04 -3.80 2.97
C PRO A 38 8.58 -5.15 3.53
N LEU A 39 7.59 -5.77 2.89
CA LEU A 39 7.06 -7.07 3.33
C LEU A 39 7.80 -8.27 2.74
N ARG A 40 8.35 -8.17 1.53
CA ARG A 40 9.02 -9.26 0.80
C ARG A 40 8.19 -10.55 0.73
N LEU A 41 6.88 -10.42 0.48
CA LEU A 41 5.93 -11.53 0.37
C LEU A 41 6.37 -12.61 -0.64
N GLY A 42 7.11 -12.22 -1.69
CA GLY A 42 7.54 -13.12 -2.76
C GLY A 42 8.76 -13.99 -2.43
N GLU A 43 9.54 -13.67 -1.39
CA GLU A 43 10.86 -14.28 -1.14
C GLU A 43 10.78 -15.80 -1.00
N GLU A 44 9.82 -16.30 -0.21
CA GLU A 44 9.61 -17.74 -0.02
C GLU A 44 8.59 -18.34 -1.00
N VAL A 45 7.79 -17.50 -1.68
CA VAL A 45 6.79 -17.96 -2.66
C VAL A 45 7.45 -18.58 -3.88
N PHE A 46 8.61 -18.08 -4.31
CA PHE A 46 9.34 -18.66 -5.44
C PHE A 46 9.71 -20.13 -5.24
N ASN A 47 9.95 -20.54 -3.99
CA ASN A 47 10.35 -21.90 -3.65
C ASN A 47 9.17 -22.77 -3.19
N THR A 48 8.23 -22.19 -2.45
CA THR A 48 7.16 -22.94 -1.76
C THR A 48 5.79 -22.80 -2.41
N GLY A 49 5.63 -21.86 -3.34
CA GLY A 49 4.34 -21.48 -3.92
C GLY A 49 3.37 -20.80 -2.94
N MET A 50 3.78 -20.53 -1.70
CA MET A 50 2.91 -20.01 -0.65
C MET A 50 3.58 -18.88 0.14
N ILE A 51 2.76 -17.95 0.64
CA ILE A 51 3.23 -16.93 1.59
C ILE A 51 3.30 -17.58 2.98
N PRO A 52 4.45 -17.53 3.67
CA PRO A 52 4.59 -18.15 4.98
C PRO A 52 3.76 -17.40 6.04
N ARG A 53 3.34 -18.10 7.09
CA ARG A 53 2.42 -17.55 8.12
C ARG A 53 2.91 -16.25 8.76
N HIS A 54 4.21 -16.11 8.99
CA HIS A 54 4.77 -14.90 9.59
C HIS A 54 4.61 -13.68 8.66
N LYS A 55 4.81 -13.84 7.34
CA LYS A 55 4.57 -12.79 6.34
C LYS A 55 3.09 -12.41 6.21
N ILE A 56 2.18 -13.38 6.36
CA ILE A 56 0.74 -13.08 6.42
C ILE A 56 0.44 -12.19 7.63
N ASN A 57 1.01 -12.49 8.79
CA ASN A 57 0.82 -11.68 10.00
C ASN A 57 1.41 -10.27 9.85
N GLU A 58 2.58 -10.12 9.23
CA GLU A 58 3.18 -8.83 8.89
C GLU A 58 2.28 -8.01 7.94
N LEU A 59 1.72 -8.66 6.91
CA LEU A 59 0.78 -8.03 5.99
C LEU A 59 -0.48 -7.54 6.70
N ILE A 60 -1.11 -8.40 7.52
CA ILE A 60 -2.31 -8.04 8.31
C ILE A 60 -2.01 -6.85 9.23
N THR A 61 -0.87 -6.88 9.92
CA THR A 61 -0.44 -5.79 10.81
C THR A 61 -0.25 -4.48 10.04
N SER A 62 0.35 -4.56 8.85
CA SER A 62 0.54 -3.40 7.97
C SER A 62 -0.79 -2.82 7.49
N MET A 63 -1.77 -3.67 7.14
CA MET A 63 -3.11 -3.20 6.74
C MET A 63 -3.85 -2.52 7.89
N LYS A 64 -3.72 -3.01 9.13
CA LYS A 64 -4.26 -2.34 10.32
C LYS A 64 -3.62 -0.96 10.52
N ALA A 65 -2.29 -0.87 10.38
CA ALA A 65 -1.60 0.41 10.47
C ALA A 65 -2.03 1.38 9.36
N PHE A 66 -2.18 0.91 8.12
CA PHE A 66 -2.69 1.72 7.01
C PHE A 66 -4.12 2.22 7.26
N LYS A 67 -5.00 1.37 7.80
CA LYS A 67 -6.36 1.80 8.18
C LYS A 67 -6.32 2.93 9.21
N LEU A 68 -5.47 2.81 10.23
CA LEU A 68 -5.30 3.87 11.23
C LEU A 68 -4.81 5.18 10.59
N LEU A 69 -3.84 5.11 9.65
CA LEU A 69 -3.37 6.30 8.94
C LEU A 69 -4.45 6.95 8.06
N ILE A 70 -5.35 6.16 7.49
CA ILE A 70 -6.46 6.66 6.65
C ILE A 70 -7.56 7.31 7.50
N ASP A 71 -7.75 6.83 8.74
CA ASP A 71 -8.81 7.33 9.64
C ASP A 71 -8.46 8.61 10.39
N LEU A 72 -7.17 8.99 10.40
CA LEU A 72 -6.68 10.26 10.98
C LEU A 72 -7.04 11.46 10.10
#